data_AF-M2TIQ1-F1
#
_entry.id   AF-M2TIQ1-F1
#
_cell.length_a   1.000
_cell.length_b   1.000
_cell.length_c   1.000
_cell.angle_alpha   90.00
_cell.angle_beta   90.00
_cell.angle_gamma   90.00
#
_symmetry.space_group_name_H-M   'P 1'
#
loop_
_entity.id
_entity.type
_entity.pdbx_description
1 polymer ?
#
loop_
_entity_poly.entity_id
_entity_poly.type
_entity_poly.pdbx_seq_one_letter_code
_entity_poly.pdbx_strand_id
1 'polypeptide(L)'
;MTKAGMSDTWTPAPSTTASCANTDEPNFYVSFARSDPVETVIHNACVAMMPECAFRDRLPNGNFCTATVDYQIDGPKTYIPPNVDASSYTDEQSQSSQVIFEVRPPLGEGDGSTDPLVFWKVQDCYGYFHQLLEEMSPEGCRDSEGSLLGELVVGEESSLAGTKFVVSMDTIDG
;
A
#
# COMPACT_ATOMS: atom_id res chain seq x y z
N MET A 1 -15.18 -18.14 4.66
CA MET A 1 -15.39 -16.77 5.16
C MET A 1 -14.65 -15.87 4.20
N THR A 2 -15.35 -15.16 3.34
CA THR A 2 -14.76 -14.14 2.47
C THR A 2 -14.21 -13.06 3.39
N LYS A 3 -12.88 -12.87 3.43
CA LYS A 3 -12.29 -11.72 4.14
C LYS A 3 -12.96 -10.47 3.56
N ALA A 4 -13.55 -9.63 4.41
CA ALA A 4 -14.20 -8.41 3.94
C ALA A 4 -13.22 -7.59 3.09
N GLY A 5 -13.59 -7.34 1.83
CA GLY A 5 -12.87 -6.42 0.95
C GLY A 5 -11.94 -7.04 -0.10
N MET A 6 -11.65 -8.34 -0.04
CA MET A 6 -11.00 -9.02 -1.18
C MET A 6 -12.04 -9.27 -2.27
N SER A 7 -11.81 -8.66 -3.43
CA SER A 7 -12.66 -8.80 -4.60
C SER A 7 -11.83 -9.34 -5.76
N ASP A 8 -12.17 -10.54 -6.23
CA ASP A 8 -11.54 -11.16 -7.41
C ASP A 8 -11.81 -10.37 -8.70
N THR A 9 -12.70 -9.37 -8.66
CA THR A 9 -13.07 -8.53 -9.81
C THR A 9 -12.53 -7.11 -9.68
N TRP A 10 -11.69 -6.82 -8.69
CA TRP A 10 -11.07 -5.50 -8.57
C TRP A 10 -10.03 -5.32 -9.68
N THR A 11 -10.00 -4.12 -10.26
CA THR A 11 -9.02 -3.72 -11.27
C THR A 11 -8.51 -2.33 -10.94
N PRO A 12 -7.22 -2.03 -11.18
CA PRO A 12 -6.70 -0.70 -10.95
C PRO A 12 -7.33 0.33 -11.88
N ALA A 13 -7.29 1.59 -11.45
CA ALA A 13 -7.70 2.71 -12.30
C ALA A 13 -6.86 2.74 -13.59
N PRO A 14 -7.46 3.09 -14.74
CA PRO A 14 -6.72 3.24 -15.99
C PRO A 14 -5.52 4.18 -15.84
N SER A 15 -4.39 3.86 -16.48
CA SER A 15 -3.16 4.65 -16.40
C SER A 15 -2.50 4.69 -15.01
N THR A 16 -2.83 3.77 -14.11
CA THR A 16 -2.04 3.52 -12.89
C THR A 16 -0.64 3.06 -13.28
N THR A 17 0.39 3.66 -12.69
CA THR A 17 1.80 3.37 -13.00
C THR A 17 2.58 2.95 -11.76
N ALA A 18 3.51 2.01 -11.94
CA ALA A 18 4.47 1.61 -10.90
C ALA A 18 5.85 2.23 -11.17
N SER A 19 6.52 2.64 -10.10
CA SER A 19 7.93 3.02 -10.09
C SER A 19 8.64 2.27 -8.99
N CYS A 20 9.49 1.33 -9.36
CA CYS A 20 10.24 0.50 -8.43
C CYS A 20 11.60 1.11 -8.15
N ALA A 21 12.11 0.94 -6.93
CA ALA A 21 13.45 1.37 -6.54
C ALA A 21 14.50 0.44 -7.17
N ASN A 22 14.66 0.55 -8.50
CA ASN A 22 15.69 -0.11 -9.30
C ASN A 22 16.77 0.93 -9.62
N THR A 23 17.39 1.50 -8.60
CA THR A 23 18.52 2.42 -8.79
C THR A 23 19.77 1.67 -8.39
N ASP A 24 20.61 1.34 -9.37
CA ASP A 24 21.99 0.82 -9.28
C ASP A 24 22.27 -0.03 -8.03
N GLU A 25 22.43 -1.35 -8.22
CA GLU A 25 22.68 -2.35 -7.17
C GLU A 25 23.32 -1.81 -5.86
N PRO A 26 22.81 -2.23 -4.68
CA PRO A 26 22.02 -3.45 -4.51
C PRO A 26 20.50 -3.20 -4.42
N ASN A 27 19.72 -4.07 -5.09
CA ASN A 27 18.26 -4.08 -4.97
C ASN A 27 17.85 -4.53 -3.56
N PHE A 28 16.84 -3.86 -3.00
CA PHE A 28 16.24 -4.24 -1.73
C PHE A 28 14.94 -4.99 -1.98
N TYR A 29 14.91 -6.25 -1.52
CA TYR A 29 13.76 -7.12 -1.61
C TYR A 29 12.98 -7.12 -0.31
N VAL A 30 11.67 -6.92 -0.39
CA VAL A 30 10.75 -7.04 0.72
C VAL A 30 10.64 -8.51 1.11
N SER A 31 11.07 -8.82 2.32
CA SER A 31 11.06 -10.15 2.89
C SER A 31 9.91 -10.31 3.86
N PHE A 32 8.98 -11.20 3.52
CA PHE A 32 7.83 -11.54 4.33
C PHE A 32 8.15 -12.76 5.20
N ALA A 33 8.06 -12.62 6.53
CA ALA A 33 8.19 -13.74 7.43
C ALA A 33 7.11 -14.81 7.15
N ARG A 34 7.42 -16.09 7.35
CA ARG A 34 6.41 -17.17 7.18
C ARG A 34 5.18 -16.99 8.08
N SER A 35 5.34 -16.35 9.23
CA SER A 35 4.25 -16.00 10.15
C SER A 35 3.35 -14.89 9.59
N ASP A 36 3.88 -14.06 8.70
CA ASP A 36 3.27 -12.84 8.19
C ASP A 36 3.37 -12.83 6.65
N PRO A 37 2.64 -13.73 5.97
CA PRO A 37 2.63 -13.74 4.52
C PRO A 37 2.09 -12.41 3.98
N VAL A 38 2.49 -12.05 2.75
CA VAL A 38 2.11 -10.79 2.08
C VAL A 38 0.64 -10.42 2.25
N GLU A 39 -0.28 -11.38 2.07
CA GLU A 39 -1.72 -11.17 2.25
C GLU A 39 -2.11 -10.71 3.67
N THR A 40 -1.44 -11.25 4.70
CA THR A 40 -1.68 -10.87 6.10
C THR A 40 -1.10 -9.48 6.38
N VAL A 41 0.05 -9.17 5.81
CA VAL A 41 0.69 -7.85 5.95
C VAL A 41 -0.17 -6.78 5.29
N ILE A 42 -0.64 -7.01 4.06
CA ILE A 42 -1.57 -6.11 3.36
C ILE A 42 -2.87 -5.94 4.14
N HIS A 43 -3.44 -7.04 4.66
CA HIS A 43 -4.63 -6.98 5.51
C HIS A 43 -4.41 -6.06 6.72
N ASN A 44 -3.31 -6.24 7.45
CA ASN A 44 -3.00 -5.44 8.62
C ASN A 44 -2.73 -3.97 8.26
N ALA A 45 -2.06 -3.71 7.14
CA ALA A 45 -1.82 -2.38 6.61
C ALA A 45 -3.16 -1.65 6.33
N CYS A 46 -4.08 -2.29 5.62
CA CYS A 46 -5.39 -1.71 5.33
C CYS A 46 -6.24 -1.50 6.58
N VAL A 47 -6.19 -2.43 7.54
CA VAL A 47 -6.84 -2.27 8.85
C VAL A 47 -6.31 -1.06 9.61
N ALA A 48 -4.99 -0.84 9.58
CA ALA A 48 -4.36 0.27 10.28
C ALA A 48 -4.67 1.63 9.62
N MET A 49 -4.80 1.66 8.30
CA MET A 49 -4.91 2.92 7.54
C MET A 49 -6.35 3.35 7.25
N MET A 50 -7.31 2.42 7.23
CA MET A 50 -8.73 2.71 7.03
C MET A 50 -9.47 2.87 8.36
N PRO A 51 -10.60 3.61 8.38
CA PRO A 51 -11.43 3.72 9.59
C PRO A 51 -12.01 2.36 9.99
N GLU A 52 -12.26 2.14 11.27
CA GLU A 52 -12.76 0.84 11.79
C GLU A 52 -14.04 0.35 11.10
N CYS A 53 -14.90 1.28 10.68
CA CYS A 53 -16.13 0.97 9.95
C CYS A 53 -15.91 0.28 8.59
N ALA A 54 -14.71 0.38 8.02
CA ALA A 54 -14.28 -0.42 6.87
C ALA A 54 -14.28 -1.92 7.15
N PHE A 55 -14.12 -2.33 8.42
CA PHE A 55 -13.99 -3.72 8.84
C PHE A 55 -15.05 -4.08 9.87
N ARG A 56 -16.33 -3.99 9.47
CA ARG A 56 -17.49 -4.19 10.37
C ARG A 56 -17.46 -5.51 11.13
N ASP A 57 -16.94 -6.57 10.53
CA ASP A 57 -16.81 -7.90 11.12
C ASP A 57 -15.92 -7.91 12.37
N ARG A 58 -15.10 -6.86 12.55
CA ARG A 58 -14.21 -6.68 13.70
C ARG A 58 -14.81 -5.81 14.79
N LEU A 59 -15.95 -5.18 14.54
CA LEU A 59 -16.60 -4.29 15.51
C LEU A 59 -17.44 -5.08 16.52
N PRO A 60 -17.48 -4.65 17.80
CA PRO A 60 -18.43 -5.19 18.76
C PRO A 60 -19.88 -5.01 18.30
N ASN A 61 -20.74 -5.95 18.69
CA ASN A 61 -22.19 -5.88 18.42
C ASN A 61 -22.76 -4.56 18.97
N GLY A 62 -23.39 -3.77 18.10
CA GLY A 62 -24.04 -2.49 18.47
C GLY A 62 -23.36 -1.22 17.92
N ASN A 63 -22.19 -1.34 17.29
CA ASN A 63 -21.59 -0.21 16.56
C ASN A 63 -22.38 0.07 15.27
N PHE A 64 -22.78 1.33 15.09
CA PHE A 64 -23.48 1.81 13.90
C PHE A 64 -22.51 2.59 13.01
N CYS A 65 -22.24 2.05 11.81
CA CYS A 65 -21.50 2.73 10.76
C CYS A 65 -22.47 3.41 9.80
N THR A 66 -22.33 4.72 9.61
CA THR A 66 -23.14 5.51 8.68
C THR A 66 -22.50 5.60 7.29
N ALA A 67 -21.18 5.40 7.18
CA ALA A 67 -20.47 5.30 5.91
C ALA A 67 -20.72 3.91 5.30
N THR A 68 -21.14 3.87 4.03
CA THR A 68 -21.65 2.63 3.44
C THR A 68 -20.66 1.89 2.55
N VAL A 69 -19.63 2.54 1.98
CA VAL A 69 -18.61 1.87 1.16
C VAL A 69 -17.38 2.73 0.86
N ASP A 70 -17.57 4.04 0.72
CA ASP A 70 -16.51 4.99 0.40
C ASP A 70 -16.03 5.71 1.67
N TYR A 71 -14.73 5.64 1.94
CA TYR A 71 -14.10 6.25 3.11
C TYR A 71 -13.19 7.37 2.66
N GLN A 72 -13.31 8.54 3.28
CA GLN A 72 -12.42 9.65 2.99
C GLN A 72 -11.00 9.32 3.47
N ILE A 73 -9.99 9.68 2.67
CA ILE A 73 -8.59 9.71 3.10
C ILE A 73 -8.33 11.11 3.68
N ASP A 74 -8.31 11.22 5.01
CA ASP A 74 -8.08 12.46 5.77
C ASP A 74 -6.58 12.73 5.98
N GLY A 75 -5.81 12.69 4.89
CA GLY A 75 -4.37 12.90 4.87
C GLY A 75 -3.54 11.62 4.76
N PRO A 76 -2.20 11.73 4.76
CA PRO A 76 -1.31 10.59 4.61
C PRO A 76 -1.54 9.51 5.68
N LYS A 77 -1.44 8.25 5.25
CA LYS A 77 -1.54 7.07 6.10
C LYS A 77 -0.25 6.29 6.08
N THR A 78 0.08 5.68 7.21
CA THR A 78 1.32 4.93 7.38
C THR A 78 1.08 3.70 8.23
N TYR A 79 1.73 2.59 7.88
CA TYR A 79 1.78 1.37 8.66
C TYR A 79 3.18 0.76 8.60
N ILE A 80 3.70 0.37 9.76
CA ILE A 80 5.00 -0.26 9.89
C ILE A 80 4.79 -1.70 10.38
N PRO A 81 4.88 -2.71 9.50
CA PRO A 81 4.79 -4.11 9.91
C PRO A 81 5.94 -4.53 10.84
N PRO A 82 5.68 -5.30 11.92
CA PRO A 82 6.71 -5.68 12.89
C PRO A 82 7.67 -6.79 12.42
N ASN A 83 7.33 -7.56 11.38
CA ASN A 83 8.10 -8.73 10.92
C ASN A 83 8.32 -8.72 9.40
N VAL A 84 8.46 -7.54 8.80
CA VAL A 84 8.70 -7.38 7.37
C VAL A 84 9.83 -6.39 7.19
N ASP A 85 10.90 -6.87 6.58
CA ASP A 85 12.11 -6.08 6.34
C ASP A 85 12.40 -6.02 4.84
N ALA A 86 13.04 -4.94 4.41
CA ALA A 86 13.66 -4.84 3.11
C ALA A 86 15.12 -5.26 3.26
N SER A 87 15.53 -6.29 2.55
CA SER A 87 16.89 -6.81 2.64
C SER A 87 17.58 -6.77 1.29
N SER A 88 18.86 -6.43 1.31
CA SER A 88 19.75 -6.59 0.17
C SER A 88 20.92 -7.49 0.55
N TYR A 89 21.29 -8.38 -0.37
CA TYR A 89 22.37 -9.33 -0.19
C TYR A 89 23.42 -9.06 -1.26
N THR A 90 24.61 -8.65 -0.85
CA THR A 90 25.81 -8.71 -1.68
C THR A 90 26.73 -9.80 -1.14
N ASP A 91 27.71 -10.24 -1.94
CA ASP A 91 28.69 -11.26 -1.52
C ASP A 91 29.46 -10.87 -0.24
N GLU A 92 29.45 -9.59 0.14
CA GLU A 92 30.24 -9.07 1.25
C GLU A 92 29.40 -8.61 2.46
N GLN A 93 28.13 -8.21 2.26
CA GLN A 93 27.28 -7.66 3.33
C GLN A 93 25.78 -7.93 3.11
N SER A 94 25.08 -8.20 4.20
CA SER A 94 23.61 -8.17 4.27
C SER A 94 23.16 -6.87 4.93
N GLN A 95 22.31 -6.09 4.25
CA GLN A 95 21.61 -4.96 4.85
C GLN A 95 20.14 -5.32 5.03
N SER A 96 19.55 -4.89 6.14
CA SER A 96 18.13 -5.09 6.42
C SER A 96 17.57 -3.88 7.14
N SER A 97 16.44 -3.37 6.68
CA SER A 97 15.74 -2.21 7.26
C SER A 97 14.25 -2.49 7.35
N GLN A 98 13.60 -1.88 8.33
CA GLN A 98 12.16 -2.05 8.52
C GLN A 98 11.38 -1.45 7.34
N VAL A 99 10.36 -2.15 6.86
CA VAL A 99 9.50 -1.68 5.77
C VAL A 99 8.42 -0.75 6.29
N ILE A 100 8.09 0.27 5.49
CA ILE A 100 7.00 1.21 5.73
C ILE A 100 6.02 1.13 4.57
N PHE A 101 4.74 0.96 4.88
CA PHE A 101 3.62 1.07 3.94
C PHE A 101 3.00 2.45 4.10
N GLU A 102 2.79 3.15 3.01
CA GLU A 102 2.18 4.48 3.03
C GLU A 102 1.12 4.66 1.95
N VAL A 103 0.16 5.53 2.25
CA VAL A 103 -0.84 6.02 1.29
C VAL A 103 -0.84 7.53 1.36
N ARG A 104 -0.48 8.18 0.27
CA ARG A 104 -0.31 9.63 0.20
C ARG A 104 -1.32 10.20 -0.80
N PRO A 105 -2.41 10.85 -0.34
CA PRO A 105 -3.36 11.48 -1.26
C PRO A 105 -2.66 12.62 -2.03
N PRO A 106 -3.14 12.96 -3.24
CA PRO A 106 -2.66 14.14 -3.97
C PRO A 106 -2.87 15.39 -3.12
N LEU A 107 -1.82 16.21 -3.04
CA LEU A 107 -1.90 17.55 -2.44
C LEU A 107 -2.48 18.52 -3.47
N GLY A 108 -3.20 19.55 -3.00
CA GLY A 108 -3.57 20.69 -3.83
C GLY A 108 -2.34 21.39 -4.42
N GLU A 109 -2.54 22.23 -5.44
CA GLU A 109 -1.45 22.85 -6.21
C GLU A 109 -0.61 23.87 -5.41
N GLY A 110 -0.87 24.04 -4.10
CA GLY A 110 -0.19 25.00 -3.23
C GLY A 110 -0.53 26.46 -3.55
N ASP A 111 -1.50 26.70 -4.44
CA ASP A 111 -2.01 28.00 -4.87
C ASP A 111 -3.14 28.54 -3.97
N GLY A 112 -3.42 27.84 -2.86
CA GLY A 112 -4.56 28.09 -1.98
C GLY A 112 -5.81 27.30 -2.34
N SER A 113 -5.75 26.42 -3.34
CA SER A 113 -6.77 25.39 -3.58
C SER A 113 -6.86 24.42 -2.39
N THR A 114 -8.08 24.03 -2.06
CA THR A 114 -8.33 22.96 -1.09
C THR A 114 -7.83 21.64 -1.67
N ASP A 115 -7.17 20.82 -0.85
CA ASP A 115 -6.83 19.45 -1.24
C ASP A 115 -8.07 18.72 -1.75
N PRO A 116 -7.96 17.95 -2.85
CA PRO A 116 -9.08 17.19 -3.38
C PRO A 116 -9.61 16.20 -2.33
N LEU A 117 -10.93 16.07 -2.25
CA LEU A 117 -11.55 15.05 -1.42
C LEU A 117 -11.37 13.69 -2.08
N VAL A 118 -10.48 12.89 -1.50
CA VAL A 118 -10.13 11.56 -1.97
C VAL A 118 -10.90 10.52 -1.15
N PHE A 119 -11.52 9.58 -1.85
CA PHE A 119 -12.25 8.48 -1.24
C PHE A 119 -11.70 7.14 -1.74
N TRP A 120 -11.58 6.17 -0.85
CA TRP A 120 -11.24 4.79 -1.18
C TRP A 120 -12.27 3.81 -0.63
N LYS A 121 -12.37 2.67 -1.30
CA LYS A 121 -13.06 1.49 -0.80
C LYS A 121 -12.04 0.54 -0.19
N VAL A 122 -12.54 -0.42 0.59
CA VAL A 122 -11.69 -1.47 1.17
C VAL A 122 -10.88 -2.17 0.08
N GLN A 123 -11.55 -2.57 -1.00
CA GLN A 123 -10.94 -3.22 -2.16
C GLN A 123 -9.81 -2.40 -2.81
N ASP A 124 -9.84 -1.06 -2.73
CA ASP A 124 -8.79 -0.24 -3.33
C ASP A 124 -7.51 -0.33 -2.48
N CYS A 125 -7.63 -0.33 -1.15
CA CYS A 125 -6.49 -0.51 -0.28
C CYS A 125 -5.79 -1.86 -0.53
N TYR A 126 -6.56 -2.95 -0.58
CA TYR A 126 -6.00 -4.27 -0.90
C TYR A 126 -5.42 -4.29 -2.31
N GLY A 127 -6.22 -3.88 -3.30
CA GLY A 127 -5.91 -4.00 -4.70
C GLY A 127 -4.61 -3.30 -5.09
N TYR A 128 -4.42 -2.04 -4.67
CA TYR A 128 -3.19 -1.31 -5.00
C TYR A 128 -1.96 -1.88 -4.29
N PHE A 129 -2.04 -2.29 -3.01
CA PHE A 129 -0.88 -2.94 -2.38
C PHE A 129 -0.57 -4.32 -2.97
N HIS A 130 -1.59 -5.10 -3.34
CA HIS A 130 -1.40 -6.36 -4.08
C HIS A 130 -0.76 -6.10 -5.44
N GLN A 131 -1.25 -5.14 -6.20
CA GLN A 131 -0.65 -4.75 -7.48
C GLN A 131 0.82 -4.36 -7.30
N LEU A 132 1.14 -3.52 -6.30
CA LEU A 132 2.52 -3.07 -6.09
C LEU A 132 3.46 -4.23 -5.73
N LEU A 133 3.03 -5.16 -4.88
CA LEU A 133 3.92 -6.18 -4.32
C LEU A 133 3.92 -7.50 -5.11
N GLU A 134 2.84 -7.82 -5.81
CA GLU A 134 2.64 -9.14 -6.41
C GLU A 134 2.68 -9.13 -7.94
N GLU A 135 2.34 -8.01 -8.60
CA GLU A 135 2.43 -7.91 -10.06
C GLU A 135 3.86 -7.64 -10.52
N MET A 136 4.21 -8.23 -11.66
CA MET A 136 5.52 -8.05 -12.28
C MET A 136 5.67 -6.63 -12.84
N SER A 137 6.91 -6.17 -12.96
CA SER A 137 7.21 -4.93 -13.70
C SER A 137 6.76 -5.04 -15.18
N PRO A 138 6.16 -3.99 -15.77
CA PRO A 138 5.98 -2.62 -15.24
C PRO A 138 4.69 -2.36 -14.44
N GLU A 139 3.79 -3.34 -14.31
CA GLU A 139 2.49 -3.15 -13.65
C GLU A 139 2.58 -3.10 -12.12
N GLY A 140 3.61 -3.72 -11.55
CA GLY A 140 3.96 -3.70 -10.13
C GLY A 140 5.46 -3.72 -9.91
N CYS A 141 5.86 -3.98 -8.67
CA CYS A 141 7.25 -4.03 -8.24
C CYS A 141 7.67 -5.43 -7.82
N ARG A 142 7.31 -6.43 -8.62
CA ARG A 142 7.86 -7.77 -8.52
C ARG A 142 8.80 -8.08 -9.68
N ASP A 143 9.89 -8.76 -9.39
CA ASP A 143 10.78 -9.38 -10.37
C ASP A 143 10.89 -10.90 -10.15
N SER A 144 11.86 -11.54 -10.81
CA SER A 144 12.10 -12.98 -10.65
C SER A 144 12.64 -13.38 -9.28
N GLU A 145 13.23 -12.46 -8.52
CA GLU A 145 13.84 -12.69 -7.22
C GLU A 145 12.86 -12.39 -6.07
N GLY A 146 12.00 -11.38 -6.21
CA GLY A 146 11.00 -11.06 -5.21
C GLY A 146 10.28 -9.73 -5.44
N SER A 147 9.63 -9.26 -4.39
CA SER A 147 8.99 -7.93 -4.35
C SER A 147 10.03 -6.88 -3.98
N LEU A 148 10.10 -5.81 -4.74
CA LEU A 148 10.97 -4.66 -4.54
C LEU A 148 10.23 -3.55 -3.79
N LEU A 149 10.99 -2.60 -3.26
CA LEU A 149 10.45 -1.31 -2.82
C LEU A 149 9.96 -0.49 -4.01
N GLY A 150 8.98 0.37 -3.81
CA GLY A 150 8.45 1.22 -4.88
C GLY A 150 7.20 2.00 -4.54
N GLU A 151 6.67 2.68 -5.55
CA GLU A 151 5.40 3.38 -5.49
C GLU A 151 4.49 3.04 -6.67
N LEU A 152 3.18 2.96 -6.41
CA LEU A 152 2.14 3.07 -7.43
C LEU A 152 1.52 4.46 -7.37
N VAL A 153 1.34 5.10 -8.53
CA VAL A 153 0.54 6.31 -8.67
C VAL A 153 -0.78 5.93 -9.33
N VAL A 154 -1.89 6.15 -8.63
CA VAL A 154 -3.22 5.82 -9.15
C VAL A 154 -3.55 6.73 -10.33
N GLY A 155 -3.96 6.11 -11.43
CA GLY A 155 -4.32 6.82 -12.65
C GLY A 155 -5.67 7.55 -12.56
N GLU A 156 -6.06 8.18 -13.66
CA GLU A 156 -7.29 8.98 -13.73
C GLU A 156 -8.57 8.11 -13.68
N GLU A 157 -9.74 8.76 -13.72
CA GLU A 157 -11.06 8.10 -13.72
C GLU A 157 -11.43 7.37 -12.40
N SER A 158 -10.66 7.61 -11.34
CA SER A 158 -10.92 7.14 -9.98
C SER A 158 -10.96 8.30 -8.99
N SER A 159 -11.71 8.16 -7.89
CA SER A 159 -11.64 9.09 -6.75
C SER A 159 -10.25 9.14 -6.09
N LEU A 160 -9.40 8.17 -6.40
CA LEU A 160 -8.03 8.06 -5.92
C LEU A 160 -7.00 8.63 -6.90
N ALA A 161 -7.38 9.23 -8.03
CA ALA A 161 -6.44 9.74 -9.02
C ALA A 161 -5.32 10.59 -8.38
N GLY A 162 -4.06 10.28 -8.72
CA GLY A 162 -2.87 10.93 -8.17
C GLY A 162 -2.45 10.45 -6.76
N THR A 163 -3.25 9.61 -6.10
CA THR A 163 -2.89 9.00 -4.81
C THR A 163 -1.73 8.05 -5.01
N LYS A 164 -0.76 8.10 -4.09
CA LYS A 164 0.39 7.20 -4.10
C LYS A 164 0.25 6.10 -3.07
N PHE A 165 0.49 4.86 -3.48
CA PHE A 165 0.69 3.72 -2.59
C PHE A 165 2.17 3.39 -2.59
N VAL A 166 2.82 3.47 -1.44
CA VAL A 166 4.28 3.39 -1.34
C VAL A 166 4.66 2.26 -0.39
N VAL A 167 5.65 1.48 -0.80
CA VAL A 167 6.38 0.54 0.06
C VAL A 167 7.83 0.97 0.04
N SER A 168 8.31 1.49 1.17
CA SER A 168 9.65 2.03 1.35
C SER A 168 10.34 1.35 2.54
N MET A 169 11.61 1.64 2.75
CA MET A 169 12.30 1.26 3.98
C MET A 169 12.51 2.49 4.85
N ASP A 170 12.55 2.29 6.17
CA ASP A 170 12.93 3.33 7.12
C ASP A 170 14.42 3.67 6.90
N THR A 171 14.69 4.70 6.12
CA THR A 171 16.04 5.25 6.00
C THR A 171 16.30 6.10 7.24
N ILE A 172 17.12 5.58 8.16
CA ILE A 172 17.71 6.42 9.20
C ILE A 172 18.55 7.47 8.45
N ASP A 173 18.06 8.70 8.39
CA ASP A 173 18.86 9.85 7.97
C ASP A 173 20.09 9.88 8.88
N GLY A 174 21.26 9.62 8.29
CA GLY A 174 22.56 9.67 8.97
C GLY A 174 23.00 11.08 9.30
#